data_AF-A0A0F8WAG3-F1
#
_entry.id   AF-A0A0F8WAG3-F1
#
_cell.length_a   1.000
_cell.length_b   1.000
_cell.length_c   1.000
_cell.angle_alpha   90.00
_cell.angle_beta   90.00
_cell.angle_gamma   90.00
#
_symmetry.space_group_name_H-M   'P 1'
#
loop_
_entity.id
_entity.type
_entity.pdbx_description
1 polymer ?
#
loop_
_entity_poly.entity_id
_entity_poly.type
_entity_poly.pdbx_seq_one_letter_code
_entity_poly.pdbx_strand_id
1 'polypeptide(L)'
;FQYSLHSIEKPGGEFKHVEYLHRDGSNPVPNLLNRLKKDIGPIGSVIVWYKSFEMGRNIEMAEMLPEFAEFLEGVNSRVVDLIEPFANGWFVDKDFFGSASIKSVLPVLVPKLSYKELGVQEGASAQRLWMDAVLRDKSGIDKEKLFSDLVEYCKMDTLAMVEIWKVLAGV
;
A
#
# COMPACT_ATOMS: atom_id res chain seq x y z
N PHE A 1 10.84 -0.11 2.36
CA PHE A 1 11.56 -1.00 1.42
C PHE A 1 10.74 -1.29 0.16
N GLN A 2 9.42 -1.10 0.19
CA GLN A 2 8.54 -1.34 -0.95
C GLN A 2 7.43 -0.29 -0.96
N TYR A 3 6.84 -0.02 -2.13
CA TYR A 3 5.49 0.53 -2.27
C TYR A 3 4.84 0.01 -3.55
N SER A 4 3.51 0.09 -3.59
CA SER A 4 2.71 -0.04 -4.80
C SER A 4 1.80 1.17 -4.91
N LEU A 5 1.55 1.62 -6.14
CA LEU A 5 0.69 2.76 -6.42
C LEU A 5 -0.20 2.45 -7.62
N HIS A 6 -1.50 2.59 -7.41
CA HIS A 6 -2.47 2.68 -8.49
C HIS A 6 -2.91 4.14 -8.65
N SER A 7 -2.76 4.70 -9.85
CA SER A 7 -3.11 6.09 -10.15
C SER A 7 -4.21 6.18 -11.20
N ILE A 8 -5.16 7.08 -10.97
CA ILE A 8 -6.27 7.38 -11.88
C ILE A 8 -6.16 8.87 -12.23
N GLU A 9 -5.83 9.18 -13.49
CA GLU A 9 -5.57 10.57 -13.91
C GLU A 9 -6.85 11.40 -14.04
N LYS A 10 -7.98 10.76 -14.37
CA LYS A 10 -9.26 11.42 -14.63
C LYS A 10 -10.41 10.56 -14.11
N PRO A 11 -11.50 11.17 -13.60
CA PRO A 11 -12.70 10.42 -13.22
C PRO A 11 -13.17 9.51 -14.36
N GLY A 12 -13.45 8.23 -14.04
CA GLY A 12 -13.85 7.22 -15.01
C GLY A 12 -12.72 6.70 -15.93
N GLY A 13 -11.48 7.17 -15.75
CA GLY A 13 -10.32 6.67 -16.48
C GLY A 13 -9.82 5.32 -15.95
N GLU A 14 -9.05 4.61 -16.78
CA GLU A 14 -8.32 3.42 -16.33
C GLU A 14 -7.23 3.78 -15.33
N PHE A 15 -6.98 2.88 -14.38
CA PHE A 15 -5.85 3.04 -13.47
C PHE A 15 -4.55 2.58 -14.13
N LYS A 16 -3.45 3.20 -13.74
CA LYS A 16 -2.09 2.74 -14.03
C LYS A 16 -1.47 2.20 -12.75
N HIS A 17 -0.68 1.14 -12.86
CA HIS A 17 0.04 0.56 -11.73
C HIS A 17 1.53 0.78 -11.88
N VAL A 18 2.15 1.27 -10.82
CA VAL A 18 3.60 1.34 -10.67
C VAL A 18 3.99 0.84 -9.28
N GLU A 19 5.22 0.38 -9.14
CA GLU A 19 5.72 -0.19 -7.91
C GLU A 19 7.23 -0.02 -7.75
N TYR A 20 7.68 -0.24 -6.53
CA TYR A 20 9.08 -0.33 -6.17
C TYR A 20 9.27 -1.39 -5.10
N LEU A 21 10.26 -2.27 -5.28
CA LEU A 21 10.74 -3.19 -4.25
C LEU A 21 12.27 -3.09 -4.19
N HIS A 22 12.81 -2.78 -3.01
CA HIS A 22 14.24 -2.82 -2.76
C HIS A 22 14.71 -4.28 -2.64
N ARG A 23 15.76 -4.67 -3.36
CA ARG A 23 16.20 -6.08 -3.47
C ARG A 23 17.62 -6.35 -2.96
N ASP A 24 18.29 -5.32 -2.45
CA ASP A 24 19.65 -5.41 -1.95
C ASP A 24 19.75 -4.91 -0.50
N GLY A 25 20.89 -5.17 0.15
CA GLY A 25 21.12 -4.89 1.56
C GLY A 25 21.45 -3.42 1.89
N SER A 26 21.39 -2.51 0.92
CA SER A 26 21.62 -1.09 1.18
C SER A 26 20.42 -0.44 1.87
N ASN A 27 20.55 0.84 2.25
CA ASN A 27 19.43 1.58 2.81
C ASN A 27 18.34 1.74 1.72
N PRO A 28 17.11 1.21 1.93
CA PRO A 28 16.07 1.30 0.92
C PRO A 28 15.51 2.71 0.75
N VAL A 29 15.60 3.58 1.77
CA VAL A 29 14.85 4.84 1.83
C VAL A 29 15.23 5.83 0.71
N PRO A 30 16.51 6.10 0.42
CA PRO A 30 16.87 7.06 -0.64
C PRO A 30 16.33 6.66 -2.02
N ASN A 31 16.46 5.40 -2.41
CA ASN A 31 16.00 4.92 -3.72
C ASN A 31 14.47 4.88 -3.79
N LEU A 32 13.83 4.48 -2.69
CA LEU A 32 12.37 4.48 -2.57
C LEU A 32 11.80 5.88 -2.75
N LEU A 33 12.32 6.88 -2.02
CA LEU A 33 11.83 8.26 -2.09
C LEU A 33 12.12 8.92 -3.44
N ASN A 34 13.29 8.67 -4.02
CA ASN A 34 13.61 9.16 -5.37
C ASN A 34 12.63 8.66 -6.43
N ARG A 35 12.18 7.41 -6.31
CA ARG A 35 11.19 6.86 -7.23
C ARG A 35 9.78 7.37 -6.89
N LEU A 36 9.40 7.36 -5.62
CA LEU A 36 8.08 7.81 -5.16
C LEU A 36 7.80 9.27 -5.56
N LYS A 37 8.80 10.16 -5.47
CA LYS A 37 8.71 11.57 -5.90
C LYS A 37 8.48 11.74 -7.41
N LYS A 38 8.87 10.76 -8.23
CA LYS A 38 8.59 10.76 -9.68
C LYS A 38 7.19 10.22 -9.99
N ASP A 39 6.72 9.28 -9.17
CA ASP A 39 5.46 8.58 -9.40
C ASP A 39 4.26 9.35 -8.80
N ILE A 40 4.46 10.17 -7.76
CA ILE A 40 3.43 11.00 -7.13
C ILE A 40 3.64 12.48 -7.48
N GLY A 41 2.70 13.05 -8.24
CA GLY A 41 2.66 14.47 -8.56
C GLY A 41 2.11 15.35 -7.41
N PRO A 42 2.20 16.68 -7.53
CA PRO A 42 1.82 17.62 -6.47
C PRO A 42 0.30 17.81 -6.30
N ILE A 43 -0.53 17.25 -7.20
CA ILE A 43 -1.98 17.47 -7.26
C ILE A 43 -2.72 16.12 -7.22
N GLY A 44 -3.96 16.13 -6.70
CA GLY A 44 -4.81 14.95 -6.53
C GLY A 44 -4.92 14.50 -5.07
N SER A 45 -5.74 13.50 -4.80
CA SER A 45 -5.84 12.88 -3.47
C SER A 45 -4.93 11.64 -3.38
N VAL A 46 -4.37 11.39 -2.21
CA VAL A 46 -3.58 10.18 -1.93
C VAL A 46 -4.43 9.26 -1.07
N ILE A 47 -5.00 8.23 -1.68
CA ILE A 47 -5.88 7.29 -0.98
C ILE A 47 -5.02 6.22 -0.32
N VAL A 48 -5.27 5.97 0.96
CA VAL A 48 -4.61 4.92 1.75
C VAL A 48 -5.64 4.13 2.54
N TRP A 49 -5.21 3.01 3.12
CA TRP A 49 -6.00 2.25 4.09
C TRP A 49 -5.23 2.25 5.41
N TYR A 50 -5.64 3.11 6.36
CA TYR A 50 -4.97 3.41 7.63
C TYR A 50 -3.90 4.52 7.57
N LYS A 51 -4.37 5.78 7.45
CA LYS A 51 -3.51 6.97 7.27
C LYS A 51 -2.51 7.21 8.38
N SER A 52 -2.85 6.88 9.64
CA SER A 52 -1.96 7.12 10.77
C SER A 52 -0.62 6.40 10.61
N PHE A 53 -0.65 5.19 10.04
CA PHE A 53 0.57 4.43 9.76
C PHE A 53 1.35 5.02 8.58
N GLU A 54 0.69 5.21 7.43
CA GLU A 54 1.33 5.73 6.21
C GLU A 54 1.93 7.12 6.41
N MET A 55 1.18 8.03 7.02
CA MET A 55 1.65 9.38 7.32
C MET A 55 2.80 9.37 8.33
N GLY A 56 2.75 8.48 9.33
CA GLY A 56 3.84 8.29 10.29
C GLY A 56 5.13 7.84 9.63
N ARG A 57 5.06 6.89 8.69
CA ARG A 57 6.23 6.47 7.90
C ARG A 57 6.80 7.60 7.05
N ASN A 58 5.95 8.43 6.47
CA ASN A 58 6.39 9.61 5.73
C ASN A 58 7.11 10.63 6.63
N ILE A 59 6.62 10.86 7.86
CA ILE A 59 7.27 11.75 8.82
C ILE A 59 8.67 11.22 9.19
N GLU A 60 8.78 9.94 9.54
CA GLU A 60 10.07 9.32 9.89
C GLU A 60 11.07 9.35 8.73
N MET A 61 10.59 9.15 7.49
CA MET A 61 11.43 9.27 6.29
C MET A 61 11.88 10.72 6.03
N ALA A 62 11.03 11.71 6.31
CA ALA A 62 11.38 13.12 6.21
C ALA A 62 12.42 13.55 7.26
N GLU A 63 12.35 13.00 8.46
CA GLU A 63 13.38 13.20 9.50
C GLU A 63 14.72 12.57 9.10
N MET A 64 14.69 11.39 8.47
CA MET A 64 15.89 10.70 8.00
C MET A 64 16.55 11.40 6.80
N LEU A 65 15.76 11.91 5.86
CA LEU A 65 16.22 12.56 4.62
C LEU A 65 15.48 13.90 4.42
N PRO A 66 15.94 14.98 5.07
CA PRO A 66 15.26 16.27 5.07
C PRO A 66 15.03 16.88 3.67
N GLU A 67 15.82 16.50 2.67
CA GLU A 67 15.63 16.95 1.28
C GLU A 67 14.32 16.47 0.64
N PHE A 68 13.66 15.46 1.23
CA PHE A 68 12.34 14.98 0.82
C PHE A 68 11.19 15.49 1.70
N ALA A 69 11.47 16.27 2.75
CA ALA A 69 10.47 16.67 3.74
C ALA A 69 9.28 17.43 3.11
N GLU A 70 9.55 18.43 2.28
CA GLU A 70 8.50 19.21 1.59
C GLU A 70 7.62 18.31 0.69
N PHE A 71 8.24 17.34 0.00
CA PHE A 71 7.51 16.39 -0.83
C PHE A 71 6.59 15.50 0.03
N LEU A 72 7.12 14.93 1.12
CA LEU A 72 6.39 14.02 2.00
C LEU A 72 5.28 14.74 2.78
N GLU A 73 5.50 16.00 3.18
CA GLU A 73 4.47 16.87 3.76
C GLU A 73 3.35 17.15 2.74
N GLY A 74 3.72 17.44 1.48
CA GLY A 74 2.76 17.61 0.38
C GLY A 74 1.96 16.34 0.05
N VAL A 75 2.53 15.15 0.27
CA VAL A 75 1.80 13.87 0.21
C VAL A 75 0.82 13.78 1.39
N ASN A 76 1.33 13.94 2.62
CA ASN A 76 0.56 13.80 3.86
C ASN A 76 -0.65 14.75 3.93
N SER A 77 -0.51 16.00 3.46
CA SER A 77 -1.59 16.99 3.46
C SER A 77 -2.78 16.64 2.55
N ARG A 78 -2.61 15.66 1.65
CA ARG A 78 -3.63 15.22 0.69
C ARG A 78 -4.08 13.79 0.91
N VAL A 79 -3.69 13.18 2.04
CA VAL A 79 -4.06 11.80 2.37
C VAL A 79 -5.54 11.72 2.72
N VAL A 80 -6.24 10.78 2.09
CA VAL A 80 -7.62 10.40 2.39
C VAL A 80 -7.62 8.94 2.83
N ASP A 81 -8.19 8.67 4.00
CA ASP A 81 -8.22 7.31 4.55
C ASP A 81 -9.51 6.59 4.17
N LEU A 82 -9.38 5.58 3.32
CA LEU A 82 -10.51 4.83 2.79
C LEU A 82 -11.13 3.89 3.84
N ILE A 83 -10.47 3.68 4.99
CA ILE A 83 -11.02 2.88 6.08
C ILE A 83 -12.16 3.61 6.83
N GLU A 84 -12.20 4.94 6.78
CA GLU A 84 -13.06 5.78 7.64
C GLU A 84 -14.56 5.41 7.59
N PRO A 85 -15.19 5.17 6.42
CA PRO A 85 -16.60 4.80 6.36
C PRO A 85 -16.91 3.52 7.15
N PHE A 86 -15.99 2.56 7.15
CA PHE A 86 -16.13 1.26 7.81
C PHE A 86 -15.81 1.37 9.31
N ALA A 87 -14.70 2.04 9.64
CA ALA A 87 -14.26 2.21 11.03
C ALA A 87 -15.23 3.06 11.86
N ASN A 88 -15.88 4.06 11.25
CA ASN A 88 -16.85 4.93 11.92
C ASN A 88 -18.29 4.39 11.89
N GLY A 89 -18.53 3.23 11.26
CA GLY A 89 -19.85 2.61 11.16
C GLY A 89 -20.83 3.35 10.25
N TRP A 90 -20.35 4.16 9.31
CA TRP A 90 -21.20 4.80 8.28
C TRP A 90 -21.60 3.81 7.20
N PHE A 91 -20.73 2.84 6.91
CA PHE A 91 -20.99 1.69 6.06
C PHE A 91 -20.81 0.43 6.89
N VAL A 92 -21.89 -0.32 7.08
CA VAL A 92 -21.90 -1.54 7.91
C VAL A 92 -22.50 -2.71 7.16
N ASP A 93 -21.89 -3.86 7.34
CA ASP A 93 -22.40 -5.16 6.92
C ASP A 93 -22.09 -6.19 8.01
N LYS A 94 -22.99 -7.16 8.21
CA LYS A 94 -22.79 -8.25 9.18
C LYS A 94 -21.56 -9.10 8.83
N ASP A 95 -21.23 -9.22 7.54
CA ASP A 95 -20.16 -10.08 7.03
C ASP A 95 -18.79 -9.40 7.14
N PHE A 96 -18.73 -8.15 7.62
CA PHE A 96 -17.47 -7.55 8.10
C PHE A 96 -17.04 -8.11 9.46
N PHE A 97 -17.95 -8.76 10.21
CA PHE A 97 -17.70 -9.29 11.56
C PHE A 97 -17.12 -8.26 12.55
N GLY A 98 -17.54 -7.00 12.44
CA GLY A 98 -17.07 -5.90 13.29
C GLY A 98 -15.64 -5.43 12.98
N SER A 99 -15.04 -5.86 11.87
CA SER A 99 -13.70 -5.47 11.44
C SER A 99 -13.74 -4.51 10.26
N ALA A 100 -12.97 -3.43 10.33
CA ALA A 100 -12.73 -2.51 9.22
C ALA A 100 -11.45 -2.84 8.43
N SER A 101 -10.84 -4.01 8.66
CA SER A 101 -9.66 -4.41 7.90
C SER A 101 -10.00 -4.59 6.42
N ILE A 102 -9.09 -4.24 5.53
CA ILE A 102 -9.31 -4.38 4.08
C ILE A 102 -9.62 -5.84 3.68
N LYS A 103 -9.06 -6.82 4.42
CA LYS A 103 -9.30 -8.26 4.20
C LYS A 103 -10.70 -8.69 4.61
N SER A 104 -11.33 -7.97 5.54
CA SER A 104 -12.71 -8.20 5.95
C SER A 104 -13.68 -7.50 5.00
N VAL A 105 -13.36 -6.27 4.58
CA VAL A 105 -14.24 -5.43 3.75
C VAL A 105 -14.24 -5.85 2.28
N LEU A 106 -13.07 -6.09 1.70
CA LEU A 106 -12.91 -6.40 0.28
C LEU A 106 -13.80 -7.54 -0.22
N PRO A 107 -13.80 -8.75 0.39
CA PRO A 107 -14.57 -9.87 -0.16
C PRO A 107 -16.08 -9.67 -0.06
N VAL A 108 -16.55 -8.77 0.80
CA VAL A 108 -17.98 -8.44 0.94
C VAL A 108 -18.40 -7.44 -0.13
N LEU A 109 -17.61 -6.38 -0.37
CA LEU A 109 -17.93 -5.37 -1.38
C LEU A 109 -17.60 -5.82 -2.81
N VAL A 110 -16.55 -6.64 -2.97
CA VAL A 110 -16.03 -7.07 -4.27
C VAL A 110 -15.77 -8.59 -4.21
N PRO A 111 -16.81 -9.44 -4.25
CA PRO A 111 -16.67 -10.89 -4.01
C PRO A 111 -15.77 -11.63 -5.01
N LYS A 112 -15.54 -11.03 -6.18
CA LYS A 112 -14.61 -11.54 -7.21
C LYS A 112 -13.13 -11.38 -6.83
N LEU A 113 -12.80 -10.60 -5.79
CA LEU A 113 -11.44 -10.35 -5.33
C LEU A 113 -11.25 -10.87 -3.91
N SER A 114 -10.16 -11.60 -3.69
CA SER A 114 -9.79 -12.05 -2.35
C SER A 114 -8.29 -12.25 -2.23
N TYR A 115 -7.79 -12.18 -1.00
CA TYR A 115 -6.38 -12.44 -0.68
C TYR A 115 -6.06 -13.94 -0.56
N LYS A 116 -7.05 -14.84 -0.73
CA LYS A 116 -6.92 -16.27 -0.41
C LYS A 116 -5.90 -17.02 -1.29
N GLU A 117 -5.60 -16.48 -2.47
CA GLU A 117 -4.73 -17.12 -3.46
C GLU A 117 -3.27 -16.63 -3.41
N LEU A 118 -2.94 -15.67 -2.53
CA LEU A 118 -1.61 -15.08 -2.46
C LEU A 118 -0.64 -15.89 -1.57
N GLY A 119 0.62 -16.00 -2.00
CA GLY A 119 1.68 -16.68 -1.24
C GLY A 119 2.03 -16.00 0.08
N VAL A 120 1.82 -14.67 0.17
CA VAL A 120 1.95 -13.89 1.39
C VAL A 120 0.56 -13.52 1.90
N GLN A 121 0.29 -13.84 3.16
CA GLN A 121 -1.03 -13.62 3.78
C GLN A 121 -1.03 -12.46 4.78
N GLU A 122 0.11 -11.91 5.21
CA GLU A 122 0.19 -10.82 6.20
C GLU A 122 1.34 -9.84 5.96
N GLY A 123 1.11 -8.53 6.11
CA GLY A 123 2.15 -7.51 5.90
C GLY A 123 3.32 -7.59 6.89
N ALA A 124 3.07 -8.01 8.14
CA ALA A 124 4.14 -8.19 9.12
C ALA A 124 5.06 -9.39 8.78
N SER A 125 4.54 -10.41 8.09
CA SER A 125 5.36 -11.52 7.59
C SER A 125 6.15 -11.08 6.35
N ALA A 126 5.59 -10.24 5.48
CA ALA A 126 6.28 -9.65 4.33
C ALA A 126 7.57 -8.92 4.73
N GLN A 127 7.50 -7.97 5.68
CA GLN A 127 8.68 -7.23 6.13
C GLN A 127 9.73 -8.16 6.73
N ARG A 128 9.32 -9.12 7.56
CA ARG A 128 10.24 -10.08 8.19
C ARG A 128 10.94 -10.95 7.14
N LEU A 129 10.20 -11.47 6.17
CA LEU A 129 10.75 -12.31 5.10
C LEU A 129 11.74 -11.51 4.25
N TRP A 130 11.41 -10.25 3.93
CA TRP A 130 12.32 -9.35 3.25
C TRP A 130 13.62 -9.14 4.05
N MET A 131 13.53 -8.82 5.36
CA MET A 131 14.72 -8.66 6.20
C MET A 131 15.55 -9.94 6.30
N ASP A 132 14.90 -11.10 6.42
CA ASP A 132 15.55 -12.40 6.50
C ASP A 132 16.30 -12.74 5.20
N ALA A 133 15.71 -12.42 4.04
CA ALA A 133 16.29 -12.69 2.73
C ALA A 133 17.39 -11.69 2.33
N VAL A 134 17.21 -10.41 2.66
CA VAL A 134 18.00 -9.31 2.12
C VAL A 134 19.06 -8.82 3.11
N LEU A 135 18.70 -8.66 4.38
CA LEU A 135 19.61 -8.11 5.40
C LEU A 135 20.38 -9.20 6.16
N ARG A 136 19.72 -10.33 6.42
CA ARG A 136 20.31 -11.45 7.18
C ARG A 136 20.87 -12.56 6.30
N ASP A 137 20.60 -12.49 5.00
CA ASP A 137 21.01 -13.48 3.99
C ASP A 137 20.77 -14.93 4.46
N LYS A 138 19.58 -15.21 5.01
CA LYS A 138 19.27 -16.54 5.51
C LYS A 138 19.26 -17.54 4.34
N SER A 139 20.04 -18.61 4.49
CA SER A 139 20.06 -19.74 3.56
C SER A 139 18.69 -20.41 3.45
N GLY A 140 18.36 -20.93 2.26
CA GLY A 140 17.13 -21.69 2.02
C GLY A 140 15.90 -20.84 1.68
N ILE A 141 16.06 -19.52 1.55
CA ILE A 141 15.02 -18.64 1.02
C ILE A 141 15.19 -18.52 -0.49
N ASP A 142 14.14 -18.88 -1.24
CA ASP A 142 14.03 -18.55 -2.66
C ASP A 142 13.70 -17.05 -2.79
N LYS A 143 14.73 -16.24 -3.06
CA LYS A 143 14.60 -14.78 -3.12
C LYS A 143 13.72 -14.32 -4.28
N GLU A 144 13.79 -14.99 -5.42
CA GLU A 144 13.00 -14.60 -6.60
C GLU A 144 11.52 -14.85 -6.36
N LYS A 145 11.18 -16.04 -5.82
CA LYS A 145 9.81 -16.32 -5.42
C LYS A 145 9.32 -15.35 -4.36
N LEU A 146 10.12 -15.10 -3.32
CA LEU A 146 9.76 -14.15 -2.27
C LEU A 146 9.48 -12.76 -2.84
N PHE A 147 10.37 -12.24 -3.70
CA PHE A 147 10.18 -10.92 -4.29
C PHE A 147 8.94 -10.83 -5.17
N SER A 148 8.64 -11.89 -5.94
CA SER A 148 7.40 -12.01 -6.70
C SER A 148 6.18 -11.96 -5.79
N ASP A 149 6.16 -12.77 -4.73
CA ASP A 149 5.04 -12.84 -3.78
C ASP A 149 4.82 -11.48 -3.06
N LEU A 150 5.91 -10.80 -2.68
CA LEU A 150 5.86 -9.47 -2.08
C LEU A 150 5.26 -8.43 -3.03
N VAL A 151 5.66 -8.46 -4.30
CA VAL A 151 5.14 -7.58 -5.36
C VAL A 151 3.64 -7.81 -5.55
N GLU A 152 3.22 -9.06 -5.73
CA GLU A 152 1.82 -9.40 -5.94
C GLU A 152 0.94 -9.02 -4.74
N TYR A 153 1.42 -9.27 -3.52
CA TYR A 153 0.71 -8.87 -2.31
C TYR A 153 0.52 -7.36 -2.21
N CYS A 154 1.59 -6.58 -2.41
CA CYS A 154 1.53 -5.13 -2.33
C CYS A 154 0.67 -4.51 -3.44
N LYS A 155 0.70 -5.11 -4.64
CA LYS A 155 -0.20 -4.76 -5.74
C LYS A 155 -1.66 -5.04 -5.38
N MET A 156 -1.95 -6.19 -4.78
CA MET A 156 -3.31 -6.54 -4.36
C MET A 156 -3.85 -5.54 -3.33
N ASP A 157 -3.02 -5.10 -2.37
CA ASP A 157 -3.44 -4.12 -1.35
C ASP A 157 -3.95 -2.82 -1.97
N THR A 158 -3.26 -2.28 -2.96
CA THR A 158 -3.68 -1.02 -3.59
C THR A 158 -4.78 -1.22 -4.65
N LEU A 159 -4.82 -2.37 -5.31
CA LEU A 159 -5.94 -2.73 -6.20
C LEU A 159 -7.25 -2.87 -5.42
N ALA A 160 -7.19 -3.49 -4.23
CA ALA A 160 -8.33 -3.61 -3.32
C ALA A 160 -8.89 -2.23 -2.95
N MET A 161 -8.02 -1.25 -2.66
CA MET A 161 -8.44 0.13 -2.39
C MET A 161 -9.15 0.76 -3.60
N VAL A 162 -8.63 0.56 -4.81
CA VAL A 162 -9.27 1.07 -6.03
C VAL A 162 -10.68 0.50 -6.21
N GLU A 163 -10.83 -0.82 -6.09
CA GLU A 163 -12.13 -1.46 -6.32
C GLU A 163 -13.13 -1.14 -5.21
N ILE A 164 -12.70 -1.02 -3.95
CA ILE A 164 -13.55 -0.54 -2.86
C ILE A 164 -13.96 0.92 -3.10
N TRP A 165 -13.03 1.78 -3.53
CA TRP A 165 -13.32 3.17 -3.84
C TRP A 165 -14.36 3.29 -4.96
N LYS A 166 -14.26 2.49 -6.03
CA LYS A 166 -15.26 2.44 -7.11
C LYS A 166 -16.66 2.11 -6.58
N VAL A 167 -16.77 1.11 -5.70
CA VAL A 167 -18.04 0.74 -5.05
C VAL A 167 -18.60 1.91 -4.25
N LEU A 168 -17.78 2.59 -3.45
CA LEU A 168 -18.23 3.72 -2.62
C LEU A 168 -18.59 4.96 -3.46
N ALA A 169 -17.90 5.19 -4.57
CA ALA A 169 -18.14 6.31 -5.47
C ALA A 169 -19.28 6.04 -6.48
N GLY A 170 -19.75 4.79 -6.58
CA GLY A 170 -20.81 4.39 -7.51
C GLY A 170 -20.37 4.41 -8.98
N VAL A 171 -19.11 4.09 -9.26
CA VAL A 171 -18.49 4.10 -10.61
C VAL A 171 -17.97 2.75 -11.07
#